data_AF-A0A9W6LQ19-F1
#
_entry.id   AF-A0A9W6LQ19-F1
#
_cell.length_a   1.000
_cell.length_b   1.000
_cell.length_c   1.000
_cell.angle_alpha   90.00
_cell.angle_beta   90.00
_cell.angle_gamma   90.00
#
_symmetry.space_group_name_H-M   'P 1'
#
loop_
_entity.id
_entity.type
_entity.pdbx_description
1 polymer ?
#
loop_
_entity_poly.entity_id
_entity_poly.type
_entity_poly.pdbx_seq_one_letter_code
_entity_poly.pdbx_strand_id
1 'polypeptide(L)'
;MKLIVGLGNPGREYDKTRHNIGFDVIDMLAEDLGVANFREKFQGLVGEASIGDEKVFLLKPQTYMNLSGNSIKEVMSFYKLDPAEDLIVIYDDMDLPLGQLRIKVKGSAGGHNGIKSIISHLGPDFFRVKCGIGKAKRREETVSFVLGGFSKDEMKEVEPLMEDAAKAAKSLVTAKNIDRVIQKFNKKK
;
A
#
# COMPACT_ATOMS: atom_id res chain seq x y z
N MET A 1 -3.59 6.11 16.80
CA MET A 1 -3.92 6.69 15.48
C MET A 1 -3.08 5.97 14.45
N LYS A 2 -3.66 5.48 13.35
CA LYS A 2 -2.92 4.72 12.32
C LYS A 2 -2.71 5.51 11.03
N LEU A 3 -1.69 5.14 10.26
CA LEU A 3 -1.41 5.67 8.93
C LEU A 3 -1.45 4.51 7.92
N ILE A 4 -2.41 4.56 7.00
CA ILE A 4 -2.51 3.64 5.87
C ILE A 4 -1.99 4.35 4.63
N VAL A 5 -0.95 3.80 4.02
CA VAL A 5 -0.27 4.38 2.87
C VAL A 5 -0.42 3.46 1.66
N GLY A 6 -0.90 4.01 0.55
CA GLY A 6 -0.82 3.38 -0.76
C GLY A 6 0.40 3.90 -1.50
N LEU A 7 1.22 3.02 -2.05
CA LEU A 7 2.32 3.43 -2.93
C LEU A 7 1.86 3.53 -4.39
N GLY A 8 2.43 4.49 -5.11
CA GLY A 8 2.13 4.79 -6.51
C GLY A 8 2.92 6.00 -7.00
N ASN A 9 2.80 6.31 -8.28
CA ASN A 9 3.31 7.54 -8.88
C ASN A 9 2.15 8.53 -9.14
N PRO A 10 2.37 9.84 -8.93
CA PRO A 10 1.42 10.88 -9.29
C PRO A 10 1.43 11.14 -10.81
N GLY A 11 0.28 11.47 -11.38
CA GLY A 11 0.14 11.80 -12.81
C GLY A 11 -0.76 10.82 -13.55
N ARG A 12 -1.53 11.33 -14.52
CA ARG A 12 -2.53 10.55 -15.27
C ARG A 12 -1.91 9.39 -16.07
N GLU A 13 -0.64 9.54 -16.45
CA GLU A 13 0.12 8.51 -17.16
C GLU A 13 0.38 7.26 -16.32
N TYR A 14 0.24 7.35 -14.99
CA TYR A 14 0.44 6.22 -14.07
C TYR A 14 -0.87 5.62 -13.54
N ASP A 15 -2.01 6.23 -13.90
CA ASP A 15 -3.32 5.73 -13.50
C ASP A 15 -3.51 4.28 -13.98
N LYS A 16 -3.96 3.41 -13.07
CA LYS A 16 -4.23 1.98 -13.33
C LYS A 16 -3.02 1.19 -13.83
N THR A 17 -1.81 1.66 -13.57
CA THR A 17 -0.59 0.86 -13.76
C THR A 17 -0.42 -0.12 -12.60
N ARG A 18 0.29 -1.23 -12.82
CA ARG A 18 0.56 -2.22 -11.76
C ARG A 18 1.21 -1.58 -10.53
N HIS A 19 2.09 -0.59 -10.75
CA HIS A 19 2.79 0.13 -9.68
C HIS A 19 1.92 1.10 -8.88
N ASN A 20 0.72 1.40 -9.36
CA ASN A 20 -0.25 2.28 -8.70
C ASN A 20 -1.34 1.52 -7.95
N ILE A 21 -1.28 0.19 -7.88
CA ILE A 21 -2.26 -0.63 -7.15
C ILE A 21 -2.42 -0.19 -5.68
N GLY A 22 -1.35 0.34 -5.06
CA GLY A 22 -1.44 0.90 -3.70
C GLY A 22 -2.35 2.13 -3.63
N PHE A 23 -2.29 3.04 -4.61
CA PHE A 23 -3.22 4.16 -4.71
C PHE A 23 -4.64 3.70 -4.97
N ASP A 24 -4.83 2.74 -5.89
CA ASP A 24 -6.15 2.20 -6.21
C ASP A 24 -6.83 1.60 -4.97
N VAL A 25 -6.07 0.91 -4.11
CA VAL A 25 -6.59 0.39 -2.82
C VAL A 25 -6.92 1.51 -1.84
N ILE A 26 -6.15 2.61 -1.80
CA ILE A 26 -6.48 3.77 -0.97
C ILE A 26 -7.77 4.43 -1.44
N ASP A 27 -7.99 4.53 -2.75
CA ASP A 27 -9.21 5.10 -3.31
C ASP A 27 -10.43 4.24 -2.99
N MET A 28 -10.29 2.91 -3.07
CA MET A 28 -11.33 1.97 -2.62
C MET A 28 -11.61 2.08 -1.11
N LEU A 29 -10.57 2.21 -0.28
CA LEU A 29 -10.73 2.43 1.16
C LEU A 29 -11.41 3.77 1.46
N ALA A 30 -11.07 4.82 0.72
CA ALA A 30 -11.67 6.13 0.87
C ALA A 30 -13.16 6.10 0.55
N GLU A 31 -13.56 5.43 -0.54
CA GLU A 31 -14.96 5.26 -0.91
C GLU A 31 -15.73 4.48 0.17
N ASP A 32 -15.21 3.34 0.62
CA ASP A 32 -15.82 2.51 1.67
C ASP A 32 -15.94 3.24 3.03
N LEU A 33 -15.02 4.16 3.33
CA LEU A 33 -15.01 4.94 4.57
C LEU A 33 -15.69 6.31 4.43
N GLY A 34 -16.24 6.65 3.27
CA GLY A 34 -16.91 7.93 3.03
C GLY A 34 -15.97 9.15 2.97
N VAL A 35 -14.69 8.94 2.66
CA VAL A 35 -13.67 9.99 2.53
C VAL A 35 -13.70 10.58 1.12
N ALA A 36 -14.47 11.64 0.93
CA ALA A 36 -14.55 12.32 -0.36
C ALA A 36 -13.41 13.35 -0.58
N ASN A 37 -12.81 13.88 0.50
CA ASN A 37 -11.89 15.01 0.43
C ASN A 37 -10.48 14.60 0.85
N PHE A 38 -9.56 14.60 -0.10
CA PHE A 38 -8.13 14.54 0.17
C PHE A 38 -7.54 15.95 0.17
N ARG A 39 -6.67 16.23 1.14
CA ARG A 39 -5.94 17.50 1.26
C ARG A 39 -4.50 17.30 0.84
N GLU A 40 -3.96 18.25 0.09
CA GLU A 40 -2.52 18.30 -0.17
C GLU A 40 -1.78 18.70 1.11
N LYS A 41 -1.03 17.75 1.68
CA LYS A 41 -0.19 17.96 2.86
C LYS A 41 0.87 16.88 2.93
N PHE A 42 2.00 17.19 3.56
CA PHE A 42 3.10 16.22 3.76
C PHE A 42 3.62 15.63 2.45
N GLN A 43 3.69 16.44 1.40
CA GLN A 43 4.06 16.01 0.04
C GLN A 43 3.17 14.86 -0.48
N GLY A 44 1.91 14.80 -0.04
CA GLY A 44 0.97 13.74 -0.37
C GLY A 44 -0.46 14.22 -0.38
N LEU A 45 -1.36 13.34 -0.82
CA LEU A 45 -2.80 13.50 -0.64
C LEU A 45 -3.21 12.77 0.63
N VAL A 46 -3.80 13.49 1.58
CA VAL A 46 -4.18 12.97 2.90
C VAL A 46 -5.70 12.99 3.06
N GLY A 47 -6.27 11.82 3.32
CA GLY A 47 -7.66 11.64 3.75
C GLY A 47 -7.72 11.28 5.22
N GLU A 48 -8.81 11.67 5.90
CA GLU A 48 -9.07 11.35 7.31
C GLU A 48 -10.30 10.46 7.41
N ALA A 49 -10.19 9.38 8.18
CA ALA A 49 -11.29 8.47 8.45
C ALA A 49 -11.23 7.90 9.87
N SER A 50 -12.24 7.11 10.21
CA SER A 50 -12.26 6.25 11.39
C SER A 50 -12.59 4.83 10.99
N ILE A 51 -11.89 3.86 11.57
CA ILE A 51 -12.19 2.42 11.41
C ILE A 51 -12.45 1.88 12.82
N GLY A 52 -13.72 1.62 13.13
CA GLY A 52 -14.14 1.42 14.52
C GLY A 52 -13.89 2.69 15.34
N ASP A 53 -13.28 2.54 16.51
CA ASP A 53 -12.92 3.67 17.39
C ASP A 53 -11.55 4.28 17.06
N GLU A 54 -10.84 3.74 16.06
CA GLU A 54 -9.48 4.14 15.72
C GLU A 54 -9.48 5.19 14.59
N LYS A 55 -8.91 6.37 14.86
CA LYS A 55 -8.66 7.39 13.84
C LYS A 55 -7.54 6.94 12.90
N VAL A 56 -7.76 7.09 11.60
CA VAL A 56 -6.80 6.73 10.57
C VAL A 56 -6.59 7.84 9.55
N PHE A 57 -5.34 7.99 9.10
CA PHE A 57 -5.01 8.75 7.92
C PHE A 57 -4.83 7.81 6.73
N LEU A 58 -5.42 8.18 5.59
CA LEU A 58 -5.14 7.58 4.29
C LEU A 58 -4.15 8.50 3.56
N LEU A 59 -3.05 7.94 3.05
CA LEU A 59 -2.00 8.71 2.39
C LEU A 59 -1.68 8.14 1.00
N LYS A 60 -1.66 9.02 0.00
CA LYS A 60 -1.06 8.78 -1.32
C LYS A 60 0.13 9.74 -1.53
N PRO A 61 1.39 9.32 -1.31
CA PRO A 61 2.56 10.17 -1.52
C PRO A 61 2.60 10.76 -2.93
N GLN A 62 2.85 12.05 -3.09
CA GLN A 62 2.96 12.72 -4.40
C GLN A 62 4.41 13.00 -4.78
N THR A 63 5.35 12.20 -4.28
CA THR A 63 6.80 12.39 -4.43
C THR A 63 7.45 11.54 -5.52
N TYR A 64 6.66 10.80 -6.31
CA TYR A 64 7.10 9.63 -7.08
C TYR A 64 7.59 8.47 -6.20
N MET A 65 7.52 7.25 -6.75
CA MET A 65 7.69 6.02 -6.01
C MET A 65 8.99 5.98 -5.18
N ASN A 66 10.13 6.31 -5.80
CA ASN A 66 11.45 6.24 -5.17
C ASN A 66 11.67 7.25 -4.04
N LEU A 67 10.80 8.25 -3.88
CA LEU A 67 10.87 9.25 -2.82
C LEU A 67 9.67 9.17 -1.87
N SER A 68 8.91 8.06 -1.88
CA SER A 68 7.73 7.86 -1.02
C SER A 68 8.06 8.04 0.47
N GLY A 69 9.27 7.67 0.89
CA GLY A 69 9.71 7.80 2.29
C GLY A 69 9.74 9.24 2.80
N ASN A 70 9.93 10.23 1.92
CA ASN A 70 9.92 11.65 2.30
C ASN A 70 8.55 12.06 2.84
N SER A 71 7.50 11.77 2.08
CA SER A 71 6.10 12.08 2.45
C SER A 71 5.70 11.35 3.73
N ILE A 72 5.98 10.04 3.81
CA ILE A 72 5.57 9.21 4.93
C ILE A 72 6.29 9.65 6.22
N LYS A 73 7.59 9.96 6.15
CA LYS A 73 8.35 10.47 7.30
C LYS A 73 7.77 11.76 7.87
N GLU A 74 7.31 12.68 7.03
CA GLU A 74 6.69 13.92 7.50
C GLU A 74 5.43 13.66 8.32
N VAL A 75 4.54 12.77 7.85
CA VAL A 75 3.33 12.39 8.61
C VAL A 75 3.69 11.75 9.95
N MET A 76 4.58 10.76 9.92
CA MET A 76 5.00 10.02 11.11
C MET A 76 5.62 10.94 12.15
N SER A 77 6.48 11.86 11.73
CA SER A 77 7.16 12.81 12.63
C SER A 77 6.20 13.84 13.20
N PHE A 78 5.28 14.37 12.38
CA PHE A 78 4.32 15.39 12.79
C PHE A 78 3.36 14.85 13.87
N TYR A 79 2.85 13.64 13.69
CA TYR A 79 1.92 13.00 14.61
C TYR A 79 2.58 12.12 15.67
N LYS A 80 3.90 12.00 15.66
CA LYS A 80 4.70 11.19 16.60
C LYS A 80 4.26 9.73 16.64
N LEU A 81 4.05 9.15 15.46
CA LEU A 81 3.63 7.76 15.27
C LEU A 81 4.83 6.81 15.31
N ASP A 82 4.62 5.57 15.75
CA ASP A 82 5.62 4.50 15.70
C ASP A 82 5.47 3.69 14.40
N PRO A 83 6.48 3.60 13.51
CA PRO A 83 6.39 2.79 12.31
C PRO A 83 6.00 1.32 12.55
N ALA A 84 6.49 0.70 13.63
CA ALA A 84 6.25 -0.71 13.90
C ALA A 84 4.79 -1.00 14.29
N GLU A 85 4.11 -0.02 14.87
CA GLU A 85 2.74 -0.16 15.37
C GLU A 85 1.71 0.55 14.49
N ASP A 86 2.04 1.71 13.94
CA ASP A 86 1.08 2.65 13.37
C ASP A 86 1.10 2.73 11.84
N LEU A 87 2.14 2.22 11.18
CA LEU A 87 2.30 2.32 9.73
C LEU A 87 1.87 1.03 9.02
N ILE A 88 0.92 1.17 8.09
CA ILE A 88 0.48 0.13 7.16
C ILE A 88 0.75 0.59 5.74
N VAL A 89 1.55 -0.16 4.98
CA VAL A 89 1.94 0.19 3.61
C VAL A 89 1.40 -0.86 2.63
N ILE A 90 0.65 -0.40 1.64
CA ILE A 90 0.03 -1.18 0.57
C ILE A 90 0.78 -0.90 -0.74
N TYR A 91 1.29 -1.95 -1.40
CA TYR A 91 2.13 -1.81 -2.58
C TYR A 91 2.15 -3.08 -3.43
N ASP A 92 2.61 -2.95 -4.69
CA ASP A 92 2.77 -4.07 -5.61
C ASP A 92 4.00 -4.94 -5.29
N ASP A 93 3.88 -6.23 -5.53
CA ASP A 93 4.98 -7.17 -5.35
C ASP A 93 5.08 -8.15 -6.51
N MET A 94 6.21 -8.11 -7.22
CA MET A 94 6.46 -8.97 -8.38
C MET A 94 6.87 -10.41 -8.03
N ASP A 95 7.24 -10.66 -6.78
CA ASP A 95 7.58 -12.01 -6.33
C ASP A 95 6.34 -12.81 -5.92
N LEU A 96 5.18 -12.16 -5.85
CA LEU A 96 3.90 -12.81 -5.61
C LEU A 96 3.16 -13.04 -6.94
N PRO A 97 2.55 -14.22 -7.14
CA PRO A 97 1.64 -14.45 -8.24
C PRO A 97 0.51 -13.41 -8.29
N LEU A 98 -0.01 -13.15 -9.48
CA LEU A 98 -1.16 -12.27 -9.66
C LEU A 98 -2.32 -12.70 -8.75
N GLY A 99 -3.03 -11.73 -8.17
CA GLY A 99 -4.18 -12.00 -7.32
C GLY A 99 -3.83 -12.47 -5.90
N GLN A 100 -2.56 -12.74 -5.59
CA GLN A 100 -2.15 -13.15 -4.25
C GLN A 100 -1.89 -11.96 -3.33
N LEU A 101 -2.44 -12.04 -2.13
CA LEU A 101 -2.19 -11.08 -1.05
C LEU A 101 -1.21 -11.68 -0.05
N ARG A 102 -0.29 -10.86 0.48
CA ARG A 102 0.52 -11.26 1.64
C ARG A 102 0.76 -10.13 2.60
N ILE A 103 0.51 -10.38 3.88
CA ILE A 103 0.85 -9.49 4.98
C ILE A 103 2.22 -9.88 5.57
N LYS A 104 3.07 -8.87 5.81
CA LYS A 104 4.31 -8.98 6.58
C LYS A 104 4.43 -7.82 7.59
N VAL A 105 5.13 -8.05 8.70
CA VAL A 105 5.36 -7.03 9.75
C VAL A 105 6.77 -6.41 9.70
N LYS A 106 7.70 -7.08 9.00
CA LYS A 106 9.08 -6.62 8.80
C LYS A 106 9.69 -7.26 7.57
N GLY A 107 10.77 -6.67 7.06
CA GLY A 107 11.59 -7.29 6.02
C GLY A 107 12.35 -6.31 5.14
N SER A 108 13.08 -6.87 4.18
CA SER A 108 13.81 -6.08 3.18
C SER A 108 12.86 -5.50 2.13
N ALA A 109 13.39 -4.65 1.25
CA ALA A 109 12.61 -4.02 0.20
C ALA A 109 12.21 -4.94 -0.96
N GLY A 110 12.82 -6.13 -1.11
CA GLY A 110 12.53 -7.02 -2.24
C GLY A 110 12.75 -6.36 -3.61
N GLY A 111 13.64 -5.38 -3.70
CA GLY A 111 13.87 -4.60 -4.92
C GLY A 111 12.89 -3.44 -5.15
N HIS A 112 11.78 -3.35 -4.43
CA HIS A 112 10.75 -2.31 -4.59
C HIS A 112 11.25 -0.92 -4.15
N ASN A 113 11.26 0.06 -5.06
CA ASN A 113 11.91 1.35 -4.82
C ASN A 113 11.22 2.22 -3.76
N GLY A 114 9.89 2.21 -3.69
CA GLY A 114 9.18 2.95 -2.62
C GLY A 114 9.41 2.35 -1.24
N ILE A 115 9.61 1.04 -1.17
CA ILE A 115 9.92 0.38 0.11
C ILE A 115 11.37 0.63 0.50
N LYS A 116 12.31 0.66 -0.45
CA LYS A 116 13.69 1.12 -0.17
C LYS A 116 13.68 2.52 0.43
N SER A 117 12.88 3.43 -0.15
CA SER A 117 12.71 4.80 0.32
C SER A 117 12.16 4.87 1.75
N ILE A 118 11.14 4.07 2.07
CA ILE A 118 10.58 4.03 3.44
C ILE A 118 11.61 3.51 4.43
N ILE A 119 12.27 2.39 4.10
CA ILE A 119 13.25 1.76 4.99
C ILE A 119 14.41 2.70 5.29
N SER A 120 14.90 3.49 4.32
CA SER A 120 16.00 4.42 4.55
C SER A 120 15.63 5.58 5.48
N HIS A 121 14.34 5.86 5.68
CA HIS A 121 13.85 6.95 6.53
C HIS A 121 13.34 6.47 7.89
N LEU A 122 12.68 5.32 7.93
CA LEU A 122 11.87 4.88 9.08
C LEU A 122 12.28 3.49 9.61
N GLY A 123 13.21 2.80 8.95
CA GLY A 123 13.58 1.43 9.29
C GLY A 123 12.65 0.37 8.68
N PRO A 124 12.93 -0.92 8.92
CA PRO A 124 12.26 -2.03 8.22
C PRO A 124 10.95 -2.52 8.85
N ASP A 125 10.63 -2.05 10.06
CA ASP A 125 9.55 -2.58 10.88
C ASP A 125 8.28 -1.73 10.70
N PHE A 126 7.33 -2.28 9.95
CA PHE A 126 6.01 -1.72 9.66
C PHE A 126 5.16 -2.77 8.93
N PHE A 127 3.83 -2.64 9.01
CA PHE A 127 2.94 -3.55 8.33
C PHE A 127 2.97 -3.35 6.81
N ARG A 128 3.03 -4.45 6.08
CA ARG A 128 3.15 -4.50 4.63
C ARG A 128 2.01 -5.35 4.08
N VAL A 129 1.13 -4.73 3.33
CA VAL A 129 0.08 -5.40 2.55
C VAL A 129 0.58 -5.51 1.12
N LYS A 130 1.16 -6.66 0.79
CA LYS A 130 1.79 -6.93 -0.50
C LYS A 130 0.75 -7.44 -1.49
N CYS A 131 0.59 -6.74 -2.60
CA CYS A 131 -0.35 -7.08 -3.66
C CYS A 131 0.40 -7.75 -4.81
N GLY A 132 0.14 -9.03 -5.07
CA GLY A 132 0.82 -9.78 -6.12
C GLY A 132 0.39 -9.34 -7.49
N ILE A 133 1.35 -8.86 -8.28
CA ILE A 133 1.13 -8.38 -9.65
C ILE A 133 1.68 -9.35 -10.70
N GLY A 134 2.23 -10.50 -10.27
CA GLY A 134 2.96 -11.40 -11.15
C GLY A 134 4.36 -10.87 -11.49
N LYS A 135 5.04 -11.53 -12.43
CA LYS A 135 6.45 -11.25 -12.72
C LYS A 135 6.67 -10.95 -14.20
N ALA A 136 7.53 -9.97 -14.48
CA ALA A 136 8.01 -9.72 -15.82
C ALA A 136 8.73 -10.96 -16.39
N LYS A 137 8.54 -11.24 -17.69
CA LYS A 137 9.15 -12.41 -18.34
C LYS A 137 10.67 -12.30 -18.38
N ARG A 138 11.17 -11.07 -18.58
CA ARG A 138 12.60 -10.76 -18.65
C ARG A 138 12.94 -9.62 -17.70
N ARG A 139 14.18 -9.60 -17.21
CA ARG A 139 14.61 -8.63 -16.20
C ARG A 139 14.59 -7.21 -16.76
N GLU A 140 14.98 -7.03 -18.01
CA GLU A 140 14.97 -5.76 -18.72
C GLU A 140 13.56 -5.16 -18.91
N GLU A 141 12.51 -5.99 -18.82
CA GLU A 141 11.11 -5.56 -18.93
C GLU A 141 10.51 -5.13 -17.59
N THR A 142 11.26 -5.18 -16.49
CA THR A 142 10.72 -4.90 -15.15
C THR A 142 10.05 -3.54 -15.06
N VAL A 143 10.68 -2.50 -15.61
CA VAL A 143 10.16 -1.12 -15.56
C VAL A 143 8.89 -0.99 -16.41
N SER A 144 8.91 -1.48 -17.65
CA SER A 144 7.73 -1.44 -18.52
C SER A 144 6.58 -2.30 -18.01
N PHE A 145 6.87 -3.40 -17.32
CA PHE A 145 5.88 -4.26 -16.68
C PHE A 145 5.15 -3.53 -15.56
N VAL A 146 5.86 -2.94 -14.60
CA VAL A 146 5.23 -2.25 -13.45
C VAL A 146 4.50 -0.98 -13.87
N LEU A 147 5.00 -0.28 -14.89
CA LEU A 147 4.35 0.90 -15.48
C LEU A 147 3.26 0.54 -16.50
N GLY A 148 3.05 -0.73 -16.80
CA GLY A 148 1.96 -1.21 -17.65
C GLY A 148 0.68 -1.42 -16.85
N GLY A 149 -0.48 -1.23 -17.49
CA GLY A 149 -1.78 -1.56 -16.89
C GLY A 149 -2.12 -3.05 -16.93
N PHE A 150 -3.10 -3.45 -16.14
CA PHE A 150 -3.66 -4.81 -16.17
C PHE A 150 -4.57 -5.00 -17.39
N SER A 151 -4.49 -6.17 -18.01
CA SER A 151 -5.45 -6.61 -19.03
C SER A 151 -6.82 -6.90 -18.40
N LYS A 152 -7.87 -6.99 -19.23
CA LYS A 152 -9.23 -7.30 -18.78
C LYS A 152 -9.33 -8.64 -18.05
N ASP A 153 -8.53 -9.62 -18.44
CA ASP A 153 -8.53 -10.93 -17.76
C ASP A 153 -7.78 -10.88 -16.44
N GLU A 154 -6.66 -10.15 -16.36
CA GLU A 154 -5.94 -9.93 -15.09
C GLU A 154 -6.82 -9.17 -14.08
N MET A 155 -7.64 -8.22 -14.54
CA MET A 155 -8.54 -7.46 -13.68
C MET A 155 -9.53 -8.34 -12.90
N LYS A 156 -9.91 -9.51 -13.42
CA LYS A 156 -10.76 -10.48 -12.71
C LYS A 156 -10.13 -11.02 -11.43
N GLU A 157 -8.79 -11.02 -11.35
CA GLU A 157 -8.03 -11.42 -10.17
C GLU A 157 -7.60 -10.20 -9.33
N VAL A 158 -7.36 -9.06 -9.98
CA VAL A 158 -6.89 -7.83 -9.32
C VAL A 158 -8.00 -7.14 -8.53
N GLU A 159 -9.23 -7.10 -9.03
CA GLU A 159 -10.36 -6.50 -8.30
C GLU A 159 -10.58 -7.18 -6.93
N PRO A 160 -10.72 -8.52 -6.85
CA PRO A 160 -10.79 -9.22 -5.56
C PRO A 160 -9.54 -9.00 -4.68
N LEU A 161 -8.36 -8.92 -5.29
CA LEU A 161 -7.11 -8.64 -4.57
C LEU A 161 -7.15 -7.26 -3.91
N MET A 162 -7.60 -6.23 -4.61
CA MET A 162 -7.72 -4.87 -4.05
C MET A 162 -8.73 -4.83 -2.91
N GLU A 163 -9.87 -5.52 -3.05
CA GLU A 163 -10.82 -5.66 -1.95
C GLU A 163 -10.23 -6.37 -0.73
N ASP A 164 -9.52 -7.48 -0.96
CA ASP A 164 -8.87 -8.25 0.11
C ASP A 164 -7.76 -7.41 0.78
N ALA A 165 -7.02 -6.58 0.03
CA ALA A 165 -6.04 -5.64 0.54
C ALA A 165 -6.67 -4.55 1.41
N ALA A 166 -7.79 -3.95 0.97
CA ALA A 166 -8.56 -2.99 1.76
C ALA A 166 -9.09 -3.62 3.06
N LYS A 167 -9.67 -4.82 2.98
CA LYS A 167 -10.14 -5.59 4.15
C LYS A 167 -8.98 -5.93 5.10
N ALA A 168 -7.81 -6.24 4.57
CA ALA A 168 -6.60 -6.51 5.35
C ALA A 168 -6.13 -5.26 6.10
N ALA A 169 -6.04 -4.12 5.43
CA ALA A 169 -5.67 -2.84 6.04
C ALA A 169 -6.63 -2.47 7.19
N LYS A 170 -7.96 -2.55 6.96
CA LYS A 170 -8.96 -2.34 8.03
C LYS A 170 -8.78 -3.31 9.20
N SER A 171 -8.51 -4.59 8.91
CA SER A 171 -8.30 -5.60 9.95
C SER A 171 -7.05 -5.32 10.78
N LEU A 172 -5.96 -4.86 10.16
CA LEU A 172 -4.73 -4.51 10.86
C LEU A 172 -4.90 -3.31 11.81
N VAL A 173 -5.79 -2.38 11.47
CA VAL A 173 -6.10 -1.22 12.32
C VAL A 173 -6.79 -1.63 13.63
N THR A 174 -7.76 -2.56 13.56
CA THR A 174 -8.63 -2.88 14.71
C THR A 174 -8.27 -4.17 15.43
N ALA A 175 -7.29 -4.94 14.94
CA ALA A 175 -7.02 -6.27 15.46
C ALA A 175 -6.29 -6.25 16.80
N LYS A 176 -6.87 -6.97 17.77
CA LYS A 176 -6.19 -7.31 19.04
C LYS A 176 -5.10 -8.37 18.87
N ASN A 177 -5.19 -9.18 17.81
CA ASN A 177 -4.24 -10.24 17.51
C ASN A 177 -3.86 -10.19 16.03
N ILE A 178 -2.68 -9.63 15.75
CA ILE A 178 -2.15 -9.45 14.41
C ILE A 178 -1.86 -10.80 13.73
N ASP A 179 -1.39 -11.81 14.46
CA ASP A 179 -1.10 -13.13 13.89
C ASP A 179 -2.34 -13.77 13.27
N ARG A 180 -3.51 -13.59 13.87
CA ARG A 180 -4.78 -14.07 13.29
C ARG A 180 -5.13 -13.36 12.00
N VAL A 181 -4.86 -12.05 11.90
CA VAL A 181 -5.06 -11.29 10.66
C VAL A 181 -4.11 -11.81 9.59
N ILE A 182 -2.82 -11.97 9.92
CA ILE A 182 -1.81 -12.52 9.00
C ILE A 182 -2.22 -13.91 8.52
N GLN A 183 -2.62 -14.81 9.43
CA GLN A 183 -3.07 -16.15 9.07
C GLN A 183 -4.32 -16.15 8.18
N LYS A 184 -5.26 -15.22 8.40
CA LYS A 184 -6.46 -15.11 7.58
C LYS A 184 -6.12 -14.74 6.14
N PHE A 185 -5.29 -13.72 5.94
CA PHE A 185 -5.02 -13.16 4.62
C PHE A 185 -3.84 -13.82 3.88
N ASN A 186 -2.95 -14.53 4.59
CA ASN A 186 -1.85 -15.27 3.96
C ASN A 186 -2.21 -16.72 3.59
N LYS A 187 -3.44 -17.17 3.85
CA LYS A 187 -3.90 -18.49 3.39
C LYS A 187 -3.87 -18.51 1.87
N LYS A 188 -3.19 -19.52 1.29
CA LYS A 188 -3.26 -19.79 -0.14
C LYS A 188 -4.71 -20.12 -0.50
N LYS A 189 -5.31 -19.34 -1.41
CA LYS A 189 -6.47 -19.81 -2.18
C LYS A 189 -5.98 -20.90 -3.14
#